data_AF-A0A3D5YG09-F1
#
_entry.id   AF-A0A3D5YG09-F1
#
_cell.length_a   1.000
_cell.length_b   1.000
_cell.length_c   1.000
_cell.angle_alpha   90.00
_cell.angle_beta   90.00
_cell.angle_gamma   90.00
#
_symmetry.space_group_name_H-M   'P 1'
#
loop_
_entity.id
_entity.type
_entity.pdbx_description
1 polymer ?
#
loop_
_entity_poly.entity_id
_entity_poly.type
_entity_poly.pdbx_seq_one_letter_code
_entity_poly.pdbx_strand_id
1 'polypeptide(L)'
;MFSKQANSDYDHNMYTIYQKYQEALELANSLDFDDLLLLPYLLFKKQPEVLQKWQKQFSYILVDEAQDTNWIQFELMKMLSGESANITLIGDDFQSIYGWR
;
A
#
# COMPACT_ATOMS: atom_id res chain seq x y z
N MET A 1 -11.80 -7.21 -8.72
CA MET A 1 -11.77 -8.00 -7.47
C MET A 1 -13.09 -7.86 -6.69
N PHE A 2 -13.66 -6.66 -6.59
CA PHE A 2 -14.94 -6.40 -5.90
C PHE A 2 -16.22 -6.95 -6.57
N SER A 3 -16.26 -7.13 -7.89
CA SER A 3 -17.47 -7.67 -8.54
C SER A 3 -17.80 -9.14 -8.19
N LYS A 4 -16.84 -9.91 -7.66
CA LYS A 4 -17.04 -11.32 -7.29
C LYS A 4 -17.58 -11.51 -5.86
N GLN A 5 -17.74 -10.43 -5.08
CA GLN A 5 -18.15 -10.49 -3.67
C GLN A 5 -19.39 -9.63 -3.35
N ALA A 6 -19.96 -8.94 -4.33
CA ALA A 6 -21.15 -8.13 -4.12
C ALA A 6 -22.38 -9.05 -3.90
N ASN A 7 -22.71 -9.30 -2.64
CA ASN A 7 -23.79 -10.20 -2.24
C ASN A 7 -25.11 -9.47 -1.97
N SER A 8 -25.11 -8.13 -2.12
CA SER A 8 -26.27 -7.27 -1.92
C SER A 8 -26.34 -6.16 -2.97
N ASP A 9 -27.53 -5.56 -3.12
CA ASP A 9 -27.72 -4.36 -3.95
C ASP A 9 -26.86 -3.18 -3.46
N TYR A 10 -26.60 -3.12 -2.16
CA TYR A 10 -25.72 -2.12 -1.56
C TYR A 10 -24.28 -2.25 -2.08
N ASP A 11 -23.72 -3.47 -2.07
CA ASP A 11 -22.35 -3.72 -2.54
C ASP A 11 -22.18 -3.39 -4.03
N HIS A 12 -23.19 -3.69 -4.84
CA HIS A 12 -23.20 -3.37 -6.28
C HIS A 12 -23.20 -1.85 -6.51
N ASN A 13 -24.00 -1.11 -5.74
CA ASN A 13 -24.02 0.35 -5.80
C ASN A 13 -22.69 0.95 -5.35
N MET A 14 -22.14 0.47 -4.23
CA MET A 14 -20.83 0.91 -3.74
C MET A 14 -19.71 0.63 -4.75
N TYR A 15 -19.71 -0.54 -5.38
CA TYR A 15 -18.76 -0.86 -6.44
C TYR A 15 -18.88 0.09 -7.63
N THR A 16 -20.10 0.37 -8.08
CA THR A 16 -20.35 1.30 -9.19
C THR A 16 -19.86 2.71 -8.87
N ILE A 17 -20.10 3.18 -7.64
CA ILE A 17 -19.61 4.47 -7.16
C ILE A 17 -18.08 4.49 -7.12
N TYR A 18 -17.47 3.44 -6.58
CA TYR A 18 -16.02 3.29 -6.51
C TYR A 18 -15.38 3.34 -7.90
N GLN A 19 -15.94 2.64 -8.89
CA GLN A 19 -15.43 2.70 -10.26
C GLN A 19 -15.46 4.12 -10.83
N LYS A 20 -16.58 4.83 -10.69
CA LYS A 20 -16.70 6.23 -11.15
C LYS A 20 -15.75 7.17 -10.43
N TYR A 21 -15.52 6.93 -9.13
CA TYR A 21 -14.56 7.70 -8.35
C TYR A 21 -13.13 7.52 -8.90
N GLN A 22 -12.73 6.28 -9.15
CA GLN A 22 -11.42 5.97 -9.71
C GLN A 22 -11.24 6.56 -11.12
N GLU A 23 -12.26 6.46 -11.98
CA GLU A 23 -12.26 7.12 -13.30
C GLU A 23 -12.10 8.65 -13.18
N ALA A 24 -12.75 9.27 -12.20
CA ALA A 24 -12.63 10.71 -11.97
C ALA A 24 -11.23 11.12 -11.49
N LEU A 25 -10.60 10.33 -10.61
CA LEU A 25 -9.21 10.55 -10.19
C LEU A 25 -8.25 10.47 -11.37
N GLU A 26 -8.39 9.44 -12.21
CA GLU A 26 -7.55 9.26 -13.40
C GLU A 26 -7.70 10.43 -14.39
N LEU A 27 -8.93 10.84 -14.69
CA LEU A 27 -9.19 11.98 -15.57
C LEU A 27 -8.61 13.29 -15.03
N ALA A 28 -8.61 13.46 -13.70
CA ALA A 28 -8.01 14.61 -13.03
C ALA A 28 -6.50 14.48 -12.84
N ASN A 29 -5.88 13.36 -13.26
CA ASN A 29 -4.48 13.03 -12.99
C ASN A 29 -4.11 13.25 -11.50
N SER A 30 -5.01 12.81 -10.62
CA SER A 30 -4.96 13.01 -9.17
C SER A 30 -4.86 11.66 -8.46
N LEU A 31 -4.31 11.66 -7.25
CA LEU A 31 -4.15 10.48 -6.40
C LEU A 31 -4.76 10.75 -5.04
N ASP A 32 -5.39 9.73 -4.46
CA ASP A 32 -5.77 9.74 -3.05
C ASP A 32 -4.64 9.16 -2.16
N PHE A 33 -4.86 9.06 -0.85
CA PHE A 33 -3.84 8.56 0.08
C PHE A 33 -3.52 7.08 -0.09
N ASP A 34 -4.49 6.25 -0.46
CA ASP A 34 -4.26 4.82 -0.64
C ASP A 34 -3.49 4.56 -1.94
N ASP A 35 -3.73 5.37 -2.97
CA ASP A 35 -2.97 5.36 -4.22
C ASP A 35 -1.48 5.62 -4.02
N LEU A 36 -1.13 6.47 -3.05
CA LEU A 36 0.27 6.76 -2.71
C LEU A 36 1.03 5.54 -2.18
N LEU A 37 0.33 4.49 -1.76
CA LEU A 37 0.91 3.20 -1.38
C LEU A 37 0.71 2.15 -2.47
N LEU A 38 -0.49 2.08 -3.04
CA LEU A 38 -0.86 1.08 -4.04
C LEU A 38 -0.09 1.23 -5.34
N LEU A 39 0.05 2.44 -5.85
CA LEU A 39 0.71 2.65 -7.13
C LEU A 39 2.21 2.37 -7.07
N PRO A 40 2.99 2.79 -6.04
CA PRO A 40 4.37 2.35 -5.88
C PRO A 40 4.52 0.84 -5.77
N TYR A 41 3.63 0.17 -5.03
CA TYR A 41 3.65 -1.29 -4.91
C TYR A 41 3.47 -1.98 -6.28
N LEU A 42 2.46 -1.55 -7.04
CA LEU A 42 2.21 -2.06 -8.39
C LEU A 42 3.36 -1.72 -9.35
N LEU A 43 3.91 -0.51 -9.25
CA LEU A 43 5.05 -0.07 -10.05
C LEU A 43 6.27 -0.96 -9.79
N PHE A 44 6.63 -1.20 -8.54
CA PHE A 44 7.76 -2.06 -8.19
C PHE A 44 7.56 -3.51 -8.66
N LYS A 45 6.33 -4.02 -8.63
CA LYS A 45 6.01 -5.34 -9.20
C LYS A 45 6.15 -5.39 -10.72
N LYS A 46 5.75 -4.32 -11.41
CA LYS A 46 5.74 -4.26 -12.88
C LYS A 46 7.10 -3.89 -13.47
N GLN A 47 7.88 -3.09 -12.75
CA GLN A 47 9.17 -2.52 -13.19
C GLN A 47 10.25 -2.75 -12.11
N PRO A 48 10.84 -3.95 -12.05
CA PRO A 48 11.85 -4.31 -11.04
C PRO A 48 13.08 -3.39 -11.05
N GLU A 49 13.42 -2.79 -12.20
CA GLU A 49 14.51 -1.82 -12.32
C GLU A 49 14.30 -0.56 -11.48
N VAL A 50 13.05 -0.12 -11.34
CA VAL A 50 12.69 1.02 -10.47
C VAL A 50 12.87 0.64 -9.01
N LEU A 51 12.44 -0.57 -8.62
CA LEU A 51 12.65 -1.09 -7.27
C LEU A 51 14.15 -1.20 -6.94
N GLN A 52 14.95 -1.75 -7.85
CA GLN A 52 16.40 -1.93 -7.66
C GLN A 52 17.12 -0.60 -7.40
N LYS A 53 16.68 0.49 -8.04
CA LYS A 53 17.22 1.83 -7.77
C LYS A 53 17.06 2.19 -6.28
N TRP A 54 15.87 1.94 -5.71
CA TRP A 54 15.58 2.26 -4.32
C TRP A 54 16.24 1.30 -3.34
N GLN A 55 16.28 0.00 -3.64
CA GLN A 55 17.01 -0.99 -2.82
C GLN A 55 18.51 -0.66 -2.71
N LYS A 56 19.12 -0.13 -3.79
CA LYS A 56 20.52 0.34 -3.77
C LYS A 56 20.71 1.61 -2.94
N GLN A 57 19.67 2.43 -2.82
CA GLN A 57 19.73 3.70 -2.10
C GLN A 57 19.60 3.50 -0.58
N PHE A 58 18.78 2.54 -0.14
CA PHE A 58 18.51 2.32 1.28
C PHE A 58 19.29 1.13 1.81
N SER A 59 20.45 1.38 2.43
CA SER A 59 21.21 0.33 3.14
C SER A 59 20.68 0.03 4.54
N TYR A 60 19.96 1.00 5.13
CA TYR A 60 19.35 0.89 6.45
C TYR A 60 17.95 1.50 6.41
N ILE A 61 16.97 0.79 6.96
CA ILE A 61 15.57 1.22 7.02
C ILE A 61 15.15 1.15 8.49
N LEU A 62 14.70 2.28 9.04
CA LEU A 62 14.12 2.36 10.38
C LEU A 62 12.64 2.69 10.25
N VAL A 63 11.81 1.90 10.90
CA VAL A 63 10.36 2.05 10.89
C VAL A 63 9.91 2.16 12.33
N ASP A 64 9.22 3.25 12.63
CA ASP A 64 8.59 3.49 13.91
C ASP A 64 7.10 3.11 13.85
N GLU A 65 6.48 2.91 15.01
CA GLU A 65 5.05 2.54 15.13
C GLU A 65 4.65 1.32 14.27
N ALA A 66 5.52 0.31 14.22
CA ALA A 66 5.34 -0.86 13.37
C ALA A 66 4.04 -1.64 13.66
N GLN A 67 3.51 -1.53 14.89
CA GLN A 67 2.25 -2.17 15.30
C GLN A 67 1.01 -1.63 14.58
N ASP A 68 1.09 -0.44 13.96
CA ASP A 68 -0.03 0.21 13.27
C ASP A 68 0.08 0.10 11.74
N THR A 69 0.99 -0.75 11.26
CA THR A 69 1.21 -0.94 9.82
C THR A 69 0.17 -1.86 9.19
N ASN A 70 -0.32 -1.49 8.01
CA ASN A 70 -1.22 -2.33 7.22
C ASN A 70 -0.44 -3.25 6.25
N TRP A 71 -1.17 -4.14 5.57
CA TRP A 71 -0.57 -5.12 4.66
C TRP A 71 0.27 -4.47 3.55
N ILE A 72 -0.19 -3.38 2.93
CA ILE A 72 0.53 -2.79 1.80
C ILE A 72 1.79 -2.04 2.24
N GLN A 73 1.74 -1.39 3.41
CA GLN A 73 2.92 -0.79 4.02
C GLN A 73 3.96 -1.87 4.33
N PHE A 74 3.52 -3.00 4.91
CA PHE A 74 4.39 -4.15 5.17
C PHE A 74 5.07 -4.68 3.90
N GLU A 75 4.28 -4.89 2.84
CA GLU A 75 4.81 -5.37 1.57
C GLU A 75 5.81 -4.39 0.95
N LEU A 76 5.54 -3.08 0.99
CA LEU A 76 6.47 -2.07 0.51
C LEU A 76 7.78 -2.08 1.30
N MET A 77 7.71 -2.15 2.64
CA MET A 77 8.91 -2.24 3.49
C MET A 77 9.76 -3.45 3.13
N LYS A 78 9.13 -4.61 2.91
CA LYS A 78 9.80 -5.84 2.48
C LYS A 78 10.41 -5.74 1.08
N MET A 79 9.69 -5.14 0.13
CA MET A 79 10.23 -4.93 -1.22
C MET A 79 11.44 -4.00 -1.18
N LEU A 80 11.36 -2.89 -0.44
CA LEU A 80 12.41 -1.89 -0.33
C LEU A 80 13.65 -2.41 0.43
N SER A 81 13.46 -3.27 1.44
CA SER A 81 14.60 -3.86 2.16
C SER A 81 15.40 -4.81 1.26
N GLY A 82 14.72 -5.51 0.35
CA GLY A 82 15.34 -6.50 -0.52
C GLY A 82 16.17 -7.51 0.28
N GLU A 83 17.29 -7.94 -0.27
CA GLU A 83 18.25 -8.85 0.39
C GLU A 83 19.38 -8.13 1.13
N SER A 84 19.58 -6.83 0.86
CA SER A 84 20.79 -6.11 1.26
C SER A 84 20.60 -5.08 2.36
N ALA A 85 19.40 -4.55 2.55
CA ALA A 85 19.17 -3.52 3.57
C ALA A 85 18.99 -4.15 4.96
N ASN A 86 19.55 -3.50 5.97
CA ASN A 86 19.23 -3.81 7.36
C ASN A 86 17.97 -3.05 7.76
N ILE A 87 16.89 -3.76 8.10
CA ILE A 87 15.64 -3.15 8.55
C ILE A 87 15.49 -3.30 10.07
N THR A 88 15.09 -2.22 10.74
CA THR A 88 14.73 -2.20 12.17
C THR A 88 13.31 -1.69 12.30
N LEU A 89 12.45 -2.50 12.91
CA LEU A 89 11.07 -2.16 13.21
C LEU A 89 10.95 -1.89 14.71
N ILE A 90 10.34 -0.77 15.07
CA ILE A 90 10.10 -0.33 16.45
C ILE A 90 8.60 -0.22 16.63
N GLY A 91 8.06 -0.76 17.72
CA GLY A 91 6.63 -0.71 18.02
C GLY A 91 6.28 -1.38 19.35
N ASP A 92 5.05 -1.15 19.81
CA ASP A 92 4.46 -1.74 21.02
C ASP A 92 3.05 -2.27 20.73
N ASP A 93 2.88 -3.59 20.80
CA ASP A 93 1.60 -4.25 20.51
C ASP A 93 0.45 -3.78 21.43
N PHE A 94 0.76 -3.33 22.65
CA PHE A 94 -0.24 -2.79 23.58
C PHE A 94 -0.73 -1.39 23.18
N GLN A 95 -0.09 -0.75 22.20
CA GLN A 95 -0.44 0.57 21.67
C GLN A 95 -1.07 0.51 20.28
N SER A 96 -1.36 -0.70 19.75
CA SER A 96 -2.07 -0.83 18.47
C SER A 96 -3.52 -0.36 18.61
N ILE A 97 -3.81 0.85 18.11
CA ILE A 97 -5.13 1.49 18.18
C ILE A 97 -5.79 1.68 16.80
N TYR A 98 -5.10 1.30 15.72
CA TYR A 98 -5.56 1.48 14.35
C TYR A 98 -6.08 0.19 13.68
N GLY A 99 -6.39 -0.87 14.44
CA GLY A 99 -6.87 -2.14 13.87
C GLY A 99 -8.20 -2.09 13.10
N TRP A 100 -8.89 -0.95 13.10
CA TRP A 100 -10.09 -0.69 12.29
C TRP A 100 -9.78 -0.23 10.86
N ARG A 101 -8.50 0.07 10.55
CA ARG A 101 -8.00 0.53 9.26
C ARG A 101 -7.24 -0.59 8.53
#